data_AF-A0A3L7QFQ6-F1
#
_entry.id   AF-A0A3L7QFQ6-F1
#
_cell.length_a   1.000
_cell.length_b   1.000
_cell.length_c   1.000
_cell.angle_alpha   90.00
_cell.angle_beta   90.00
_cell.angle_gamma   90.00
#
_symmetry.space_group_name_H-M   'P 1'
#
loop_
_entity.id
_entity.type
_entity.pdbx_description
1 polymer ?
#
loop_
_entity_poly.entity_id
_entity_poly.type
_entity_poly.pdbx_seq_one_letter_code
_entity_poly.pdbx_strand_id
1 'polypeptide(L)'
;NAPPSIIPFVTQTVKLAQSGALHSIAAAFTLGREDLLPDLFLKILDKTAEEFDVSYSILTYYLNRHIELDGDEHGPMAISMLDKACGGNKTKEEEALQSARNSLQARLDLWDAICKEIKG
;
A
#
# COMPACT_ATOMS: atom_id res chain seq x y z
N ASN A 1 -8.80 -18.63 13.01
CA ASN A 1 -7.44 -18.63 12.41
C ASN A 1 -7.49 -17.92 11.07
N ALA A 2 -6.45 -17.15 10.73
CA ALA A 2 -6.39 -16.44 9.44
C ALA A 2 -6.19 -17.43 8.27
N PRO A 3 -6.72 -17.16 7.06
CA PRO A 3 -6.47 -17.96 5.87
C PRO A 3 -4.97 -18.11 5.58
N PRO A 4 -4.48 -19.30 5.20
CA PRO A 4 -3.06 -19.52 4.88
C PRO A 4 -2.51 -18.57 3.82
N SER A 5 -3.36 -18.16 2.87
CA SER A 5 -3.07 -17.21 1.80
C SER A 5 -2.68 -15.81 2.29
N ILE A 6 -3.15 -15.40 3.47
CA ILE A 6 -2.94 -14.05 4.02
C ILE A 6 -1.73 -14.00 4.96
N ILE A 7 -1.35 -15.13 5.55
CA ILE A 7 -0.25 -15.22 6.53
C ILE A 7 1.07 -14.63 6.01
N PRO A 8 1.53 -14.92 4.77
CA PRO A 8 2.80 -14.39 4.26
C PRO A 8 2.82 -12.86 4.21
N PHE A 9 1.74 -12.24 3.73
CA PHE A 9 1.61 -10.79 3.62
C PHE A 9 1.73 -10.12 5.00
N VAL A 10 0.92 -10.55 5.96
CA VAL A 10 0.92 -9.98 7.33
C VAL A 10 2.26 -10.22 8.01
N THR A 11 2.82 -11.42 7.86
CA THR A 11 4.12 -11.76 8.45
C THR A 11 5.23 -10.86 7.92
N GLN A 12 5.25 -10.59 6.61
CA GLN A 12 6.23 -9.70 6.00
C GLN A 12 6.09 -8.28 6.52
N THR A 13 4.86 -7.75 6.61
CA THR A 13 4.61 -6.41 7.16
C THR A 13 5.12 -6.28 8.59
N VAL A 14 4.79 -7.25 9.46
CA VAL A 14 5.21 -7.22 10.87
C VAL A 14 6.73 -7.36 11.00
N LYS A 15 7.35 -8.27 10.24
CA LYS A 15 8.81 -8.42 10.24
C LYS A 15 9.52 -7.14 9.82
N LEU A 16 9.02 -6.48 8.77
CA LEU A 16 9.58 -5.21 8.32
C LEU A 16 9.46 -4.13 9.41
N ALA A 17 8.27 -3.98 10.00
CA ALA A 17 8.05 -3.02 11.07
C ALA A 17 8.96 -3.26 12.30
N GLN A 18 9.28 -4.52 12.59
CA GLN A 18 10.15 -4.90 13.71
C GLN A 18 11.65 -4.87 13.38
N SER A 19 12.03 -4.67 12.11
CA SER A 19 13.43 -4.74 11.68
C SER A 19 14.31 -3.61 12.24
N GLY A 20 13.72 -2.48 12.63
CA GLY A 20 14.45 -1.26 13.01
C GLY A 20 15.09 -0.51 11.82
N ALA A 21 14.96 -1.01 10.59
CA ALA A 21 15.47 -0.37 9.39
C ALA A 21 14.53 0.77 8.96
N LEU A 22 14.74 1.96 9.54
CA LEU A 22 13.86 3.12 9.36
C LEU A 22 13.62 3.47 7.88
N HIS A 23 14.67 3.48 7.05
CA HIS A 23 14.56 3.76 5.61
C HIS A 23 13.74 2.71 4.86
N SER A 24 13.91 1.43 5.19
CA SER A 24 13.13 0.33 4.61
C SER A 24 11.65 0.38 5.01
N ILE A 25 11.36 0.69 6.28
CA ILE A 25 9.99 0.87 6.79
C ILE A 25 9.35 2.09 6.12
N ALA A 26 10.06 3.22 6.09
CA ALA A 26 9.60 4.45 5.44
C ALA A 26 9.28 4.23 3.97
N ALA A 27 10.11 3.48 3.25
CA ALA A 27 9.91 3.20 1.83
C ALA A 27 8.69 2.31 1.57
N ALA A 28 8.52 1.24 2.36
CA ALA A 28 7.37 0.36 2.26
C ALA A 28 6.05 1.08 2.58
N PHE A 29 6.06 1.99 3.54
CA PHE A 29 4.91 2.84 3.85
C PHE A 29 4.62 3.83 2.71
N THR A 30 5.62 4.64 2.35
CA THR A 30 5.48 5.75 1.39
C THR A 30 5.13 5.23 0.00
N LEU A 31 5.97 4.38 -0.58
CA LEU A 31 5.84 3.94 -1.96
C LEU A 31 4.96 2.69 -2.11
N GLY A 32 4.78 1.92 -1.03
CA GLY A 32 3.95 0.72 -1.03
C GLY A 32 2.50 0.96 -0.60
N ARG A 33 2.18 2.13 -0.01
CA ARG A 33 0.84 2.50 0.45
C ARG A 33 0.48 3.93 0.08
N GLU A 34 1.12 4.93 0.65
CA GLU A 34 0.61 6.32 0.60
C GLU A 34 0.58 6.89 -0.81
N ASP A 35 1.63 6.63 -1.61
CA ASP A 35 1.71 7.05 -3.02
C ASP A 35 0.74 6.26 -3.93
N LEU A 36 0.46 4.99 -3.58
CA LEU A 36 -0.30 4.06 -4.42
C LEU A 36 -1.82 4.10 -4.18
N LEU A 37 -2.25 4.30 -2.94
CA LEU A 37 -3.63 4.09 -2.52
C LEU A 37 -4.63 5.03 -3.19
N PRO A 38 -4.36 6.34 -3.37
CA PRO A 38 -5.30 7.25 -4.02
C PRO A 38 -5.73 6.76 -5.42
N ASP A 39 -4.76 6.41 -6.27
CA ASP A 39 -5.01 5.91 -7.63
C ASP A 39 -5.76 4.58 -7.63
N LEU A 40 -5.44 3.69 -6.69
CA LEU A 40 -6.14 2.42 -6.54
C LEU A 40 -7.61 2.63 -6.15
N PHE A 41 -7.88 3.54 -5.22
CA PHE A 41 -9.23 3.83 -4.73
C PHE A 41 -10.08 4.50 -5.80
N LEU A 42 -9.52 5.44 -6.57
CA LEU A 42 -10.20 6.01 -7.73
C LEU A 42 -10.66 4.93 -8.71
N LYS A 43 -9.77 4.00 -9.08
CA LYS A 43 -10.10 2.89 -9.99
C LYS A 43 -11.20 1.97 -9.43
N ILE A 44 -11.21 1.72 -8.13
CA ILE A 44 -12.26 0.91 -7.49
C ILE A 44 -13.62 1.61 -7.59
N LEU A 45 -13.66 2.93 -7.33
CA LEU A 45 -14.88 3.72 -7.43
C LEU A 45 -15.41 3.76 -8.85
N ASP A 46 -14.55 4.05 -9.82
CA ASP A 46 -14.91 4.11 -11.24
C ASP A 46 -15.49 2.77 -11.70
N LYS A 47 -14.81 1.65 -11.39
CA LYS A 47 -15.27 0.31 -11.76
C LYS A 47 -16.58 -0.09 -11.09
N THR A 48 -16.76 0.26 -9.83
CA THR A 48 -17.99 -0.05 -9.10
C THR A 48 -19.18 0.70 -9.68
N ALA A 49 -18.99 1.97 -10.06
CA ALA A 49 -20.04 2.78 -10.69
C ALA A 49 -20.38 2.32 -12.12
N GLU A 50 -19.40 1.81 -12.88
CA GLU A 50 -19.62 1.26 -14.22
C GLU A 50 -20.38 -0.08 -14.20
N GLU A 51 -20.03 -0.98 -13.26
CA GLU A 51 -20.52 -2.37 -13.28
C GLU A 51 -21.85 -2.58 -12.52
N PHE A 52 -22.17 -1.70 -11.56
CA PHE A 52 -23.33 -1.86 -10.70
C PHE A 52 -24.19 -0.60 -10.66
N ASP A 53 -25.50 -0.73 -10.95
CA ASP A 53 -26.50 0.33 -10.75
C ASP A 53 -26.90 0.46 -9.27
N VAL A 54 -25.91 0.40 -8.37
CA VAL A 54 -26.08 0.43 -6.91
C VAL A 54 -25.04 1.38 -6.31
N SER A 55 -25.51 2.36 -5.54
CA SER A 55 -24.65 3.30 -4.84
C SER A 55 -24.26 2.76 -3.46
N TYR A 56 -22.97 2.45 -3.26
CA TYR A 56 -22.40 2.11 -1.95
C TYR A 56 -21.95 3.37 -1.21
N SER A 57 -22.89 4.25 -0.87
CA SER A 57 -22.62 5.61 -0.36
C SER A 57 -21.58 5.69 0.77
N ILE A 58 -21.59 4.75 1.73
CA ILE A 58 -20.61 4.70 2.82
C ILE A 58 -19.21 4.34 2.32
N LEU A 59 -19.10 3.35 1.43
CA LEU A 59 -17.82 2.94 0.86
C LEU A 59 -17.24 4.05 -0.02
N THR A 60 -18.09 4.66 -0.86
CA THR A 60 -17.72 5.81 -1.70
C THR A 60 -17.21 6.96 -0.86
N TYR A 61 -17.93 7.33 0.20
CA TYR A 61 -17.48 8.36 1.13
C TYR A 61 -16.13 8.01 1.78
N TYR A 62 -15.95 6.79 2.27
CA TYR A 62 -14.71 6.34 2.92
C TYR A 62 -13.49 6.44 1.99
N LEU A 63 -13.63 5.97 0.75
CA LEU A 63 -12.55 5.99 -0.25
C LEU A 63 -12.24 7.42 -0.71
N ASN A 64 -13.26 8.24 -0.97
CA ASN A 64 -13.06 9.66 -1.31
C ASN A 64 -12.32 10.43 -0.22
N ARG A 65 -12.64 10.17 1.06
CA ARG A 65 -11.93 10.81 2.18
C ARG A 65 -10.46 10.40 2.24
N HIS A 66 -10.12 9.16 1.90
CA HIS A 66 -8.71 8.75 1.81
C HIS A 66 -8.01 9.43 0.63
N ILE A 67 -8.65 9.53 -0.54
CA ILE A 67 -8.08 10.23 -1.70
C ILE A 67 -7.78 11.69 -1.36
N GLU A 68 -8.74 12.39 -0.73
CA GLU A 68 -8.58 13.80 -0.31
C GLU A 68 -7.47 13.99 0.73
N LEU A 69 -7.37 13.11 1.73
CA LEU A 69 -6.39 13.23 2.81
C LEU A 69 -4.99 12.81 2.37
N ASP A 70 -4.89 11.74 1.60
CA ASP A 70 -3.61 11.12 1.25
C ASP A 70 -2.93 11.86 0.07
N GLY A 71 -3.72 12.39 -0.87
CA GLY A 71 -3.25 13.01 -2.11
C GLY A 71 -2.56 14.37 -1.93
N ASP A 72 -3.11 15.26 -1.10
CA ASP A 72 -2.65 16.66 -1.06
C ASP A 72 -1.58 16.93 0.01
N GLU A 73 -1.66 16.29 1.18
CA GLU A 73 -0.73 16.58 2.29
C GLU A 73 0.18 15.40 2.66
N HIS A 74 -0.34 14.18 2.73
CA HIS A 74 0.43 13.04 3.24
C HIS A 74 1.46 12.51 2.24
N GLY A 75 1.16 12.48 0.94
CA GLY A 75 2.11 12.05 -0.10
C GLY A 75 3.45 12.80 -0.05
N PRO A 76 3.48 14.15 -0.19
CA PRO A 76 4.71 14.93 -0.13
C PRO A 76 5.46 14.79 1.21
N MET A 77 4.73 14.71 2.33
CA MET A 77 5.33 14.50 3.65
C MET A 77 5.97 13.12 3.78
N ALA A 78 5.35 12.07 3.25
CA ALA A 78 5.89 10.72 3.27
C ALA A 78 7.16 10.60 2.42
N ILE A 79 7.20 11.26 1.25
CA ILE A 79 8.40 11.37 0.42
C ILE A 79 9.52 12.12 1.17
N SER A 80 9.20 13.24 1.84
CA SER A 80 10.17 13.97 2.65
C SER A 80 10.70 13.13 3.83
N MET A 81 9.84 12.33 4.46
CA MET A 81 10.23 11.40 5.52
C MET A 81 11.20 10.33 4.99
N LEU A 82 10.90 9.75 3.82
CA LEU A 82 11.75 8.75 3.19
C LEU A 82 13.13 9.33 2.86
N ASP A 83 13.19 10.51 2.25
CA ASP A 83 14.45 11.19 1.92
C ASP A 83 15.31 11.41 3.18
N LYS A 84 14.70 11.90 4.27
CA LYS A 84 15.37 12.05 5.57
C LYS A 84 15.84 10.73 6.17
N ALA A 85 15.07 9.65 6.01
CA ALA A 85 15.44 8.33 6.52
C ALA A 85 16.65 7.73 5.77
N CYS A 86 16.73 7.98 4.46
CA CYS A 86 17.87 7.59 3.63
C CYS A 86 19.10 8.48 3.90
N GLY A 87 18.91 9.79 4.10
CA GLY A 87 19.97 10.72 4.47
C GLY A 87 21.09 10.85 3.43
N GLY A 88 20.77 10.70 2.14
CA GLY A 88 21.73 10.72 1.03
C GLY A 88 22.70 9.53 0.99
N ASN A 89 22.44 8.47 1.77
CA ASN A 89 23.23 7.25 1.76
C ASN A 89 22.72 6.28 0.69
N LYS A 90 23.52 6.07 -0.36
CA LYS A 90 23.16 5.20 -1.49
C LYS A 90 22.76 3.78 -1.10
N THR A 91 23.44 3.18 -0.12
CA THR A 91 23.08 1.83 0.35
C THR A 91 21.70 1.82 0.99
N LYS A 92 21.37 2.84 1.80
CA LYS A 92 20.02 2.97 2.37
C LYS A 92 18.96 3.23 1.29
N GLU A 93 19.28 4.01 0.27
CA GLU A 93 18.38 4.25 -0.87
C GLU A 93 18.08 2.94 -1.62
N GLU A 94 19.09 2.13 -1.89
CA GLU A 94 18.93 0.81 -2.53
C GLU A 94 18.09 -0.15 -1.66
N GLU A 95 18.37 -0.22 -0.35
CA GLU A 95 17.60 -1.04 0.59
C GLU A 95 16.15 -0.56 0.74
N ALA A 96 15.92 0.75 0.71
CA ALA A 96 14.60 1.37 0.72
C ALA A 96 13.81 0.98 -0.54
N LEU A 97 14.40 1.14 -1.72
CA LEU A 97 13.79 0.76 -2.99
C LEU A 97 13.46 -0.73 -3.04
N GLN A 98 14.37 -1.59 -2.58
CA GLN A 98 14.11 -3.02 -2.50
C GLN A 98 12.95 -3.35 -1.56
N SER A 99 12.85 -2.64 -0.43
CA SER A 99 11.77 -2.82 0.54
C SER A 99 10.41 -2.37 -0.01
N ALA A 100 10.38 -1.28 -0.76
CA ALA A 100 9.19 -0.84 -1.49
C ALA A 100 8.73 -1.89 -2.51
N ARG A 101 9.65 -2.41 -3.35
CA ARG A 101 9.35 -3.47 -4.33
C ARG A 101 8.80 -4.72 -3.66
N ASN A 102 9.44 -5.18 -2.58
CA ASN A 102 8.98 -6.35 -1.83
C ASN A 102 7.58 -6.15 -1.25
N SER A 103 7.25 -4.93 -0.81
CA SER A 103 5.93 -4.60 -0.27
C SER A 103 4.84 -4.59 -1.33
N LEU A 104 5.15 -4.05 -2.52
CA LEU A 104 4.26 -4.10 -3.68
C LEU A 104 4.03 -5.54 -4.16
N GLN A 105 5.09 -6.35 -4.23
CA GLN A 105 4.97 -7.75 -4.63
C GLN A 105 4.11 -8.54 -3.64
N ALA A 106 4.32 -8.37 -2.33
CA ALA A 106 3.50 -9.04 -1.32
C ALA A 106 2.01 -8.68 -1.44
N ARG A 107 1.71 -7.43 -1.82
CA ARG A 107 0.34 -6.98 -2.07
C ARG A 107 -0.25 -7.64 -3.31
N LEU A 108 0.52 -7.78 -4.40
CA LEU A 108 0.09 -8.52 -5.59
C LEU A 108 -0.20 -9.98 -5.26
N ASP A 109 0.71 -10.65 -4.54
CA ASP A 109 0.55 -12.05 -4.14
C ASP A 109 -0.72 -12.26 -3.29
N LEU A 110 -1.03 -11.30 -2.40
CA LEU A 110 -2.27 -11.30 -1.63
C LEU A 110 -3.50 -11.21 -2.54
N TRP A 111 -3.53 -10.26 -3.47
CA TRP A 111 -4.65 -10.09 -4.39
C TRP A 111 -4.83 -11.28 -5.34
N ASP A 112 -3.74 -11.87 -5.81
CA ASP A 112 -3.77 -13.09 -6.62
C ASP A 112 -4.35 -14.27 -5.83
N ALA A 113 -3.99 -14.40 -4.55
CA ALA A 113 -4.54 -15.44 -3.70
C ALA A 113 -6.05 -15.24 -3.46
N ILE A 114 -6.48 -14.01 -3.15
CA ILE A 114 -7.91 -13.67 -3.01
C ILE A 114 -8.66 -13.95 -4.33
N CYS A 115 -8.10 -13.54 -5.48
CA CYS A 115 -8.71 -13.80 -6.78
C CYS A 115 -8.89 -15.30 -7.06
N LYS A 116 -7.90 -16.13 -6.69
CA LYS A 116 -7.98 -17.58 -6.83
C LYS A 116 -9.09 -18.18 -5.96
N GLU A 117 -9.26 -17.68 -4.74
CA GLU A 117 -10.32 -18.14 -3.83
C GLU A 117 -11.72 -17.71 -4.28
N ILE A 118 -11.86 -16.59 -4.99
CA ILE A 118 -13.17 -16.12 -5.51
C ILE A 118 -13.55 -16.82 -6.83
N LYS A 119 -12.55 -17.09 -7.69
CA LYS A 119 -12.78 -17.69 -9.01
C LYS A 119 -12.81 -19.22 -9.01
N GLY A 120 -12.27 -19.85 -7.97
CA GLY A 120 -12.32 -21.30 -7.74
C GLY A 120 -13.60 -21.72 -7.06
#